data_AF-A0A3M1MRV6-F1
#
_entry.id   AF-A0A3M1MRV6-F1
#
_cell.length_a   1.000
_cell.length_b   1.000
_cell.length_c   1.000
_cell.angle_alpha   90.00
_cell.angle_beta   90.00
_cell.angle_gamma   90.00
#
_symmetry.space_group_name_H-M   'P 1'
#
loop_
_entity.id
_entity.type
_entity.pdbx_description
1 polymer ?
#
loop_
_entity_poly.entity_id
_entity_poly.type
_entity_poly.pdbx_seq_one_letter_code
_entity_poly.pdbx_strand_id
1 'polypeptide(L)'
;MITLTLPPEAWEVRIEELGCDEAVRLFVQARDKFLDALGRRLRRQGHLGAWFWFLEFQEKRQAPHVHILLDLGDYLPDEEYQEWADWLTAEWSRVLGVPAPYATRLEALRHADFRYARKYATKPKQKN
;
A
#
# COMPACT_ATOMS: atom_id res chain seq x y z
N MET A 1 -2.50 3.15 8.75
CA MET A 1 -2.76 2.23 7.62
C MET A 1 -2.34 2.91 6.33
N ILE A 2 -1.61 2.20 5.48
CA ILE A 2 -1.22 2.60 4.13
C ILE A 2 -2.09 1.81 3.16
N THR A 3 -2.67 2.48 2.17
CA THR A 3 -3.24 1.79 1.00
C THR A 3 -2.43 2.17 -0.22
N LEU A 4 -1.78 1.17 -0.80
CA LEU A 4 -1.14 1.29 -2.10
C LEU A 4 -2.15 0.82 -3.14
N THR A 5 -2.48 1.71 -4.05
CA THR A 5 -3.41 1.42 -5.15
C THR A 5 -2.66 1.60 -6.44
N LEU A 6 -2.89 0.69 -7.38
CA LEU A 6 -2.70 0.99 -8.79
C LEU A 6 -3.96 1.72 -9.27
N PRO A 7 -3.84 2.93 -9.87
CA PRO A 7 -4.99 3.54 -10.52
C PRO A 7 -5.58 2.55 -11.54
N PRO A 8 -6.91 2.45 -11.63
CA PRO A 8 -7.57 1.58 -12.61
C PRO A 8 -7.02 1.76 -14.02
N GLU A 9 -6.79 3.00 -14.43
CA GLU A 9 -6.31 3.37 -15.76
C GLU A 9 -4.91 2.80 -16.02
N ALA A 10 -4.02 2.87 -15.02
CA ALA A 10 -2.67 2.31 -15.13
C ALA A 10 -2.67 0.77 -15.10
N TRP A 11 -3.66 0.16 -14.45
CA TRP A 11 -3.81 -1.30 -14.42
C TRP A 11 -4.38 -1.85 -15.73
N GLU A 12 -5.41 -1.20 -16.28
CA GLU A 12 -6.01 -1.54 -17.56
C GLU A 12 -4.98 -1.42 -18.69
N VAL A 13 -4.22 -0.33 -18.76
CA VAL A 13 -3.13 -0.17 -19.75
C VAL A 13 -2.12 -1.32 -19.67
N ARG A 14 -1.74 -1.75 -18.46
CA ARG A 14 -0.81 -2.89 -18.30
C ARG A 14 -1.39 -4.20 -18.77
N ILE A 15 -2.69 -4.44 -18.52
CA ILE A 15 -3.38 -5.63 -19.03
C ILE A 15 -3.45 -5.58 -20.56
N GLU A 16 -3.77 -4.44 -21.15
CA GLU A 16 -3.82 -4.26 -22.61
C GLU A 16 -2.45 -4.46 -23.27
N GLU A 17 -1.38 -3.95 -22.67
CA GLU A 17 -0.02 -4.04 -23.21
C GLU A 17 0.62 -5.43 -23.07
N LEU A 18 0.39 -6.10 -21.93
CA LEU A 18 1.18 -7.28 -21.52
C LEU A 18 0.35 -8.56 -21.38
N GLY A 19 -0.98 -8.44 -21.32
CA GLY A 19 -1.88 -9.51 -20.91
C GLY A 19 -2.03 -9.62 -19.39
N CYS A 20 -3.14 -10.21 -18.96
CA CYS A 20 -3.53 -10.30 -17.55
C CYS A 20 -2.47 -10.99 -16.67
N ASP A 21 -1.99 -12.17 -17.08
CA ASP A 21 -1.05 -12.97 -16.28
C ASP A 21 0.26 -12.23 -16.02
N GLU A 22 0.78 -11.55 -17.03
CA GLU A 22 2.03 -10.79 -16.93
C GLU A 22 1.85 -9.52 -16.09
N ALA A 23 0.74 -8.81 -16.26
CA ALA A 23 0.40 -7.66 -15.41
C ALA A 23 0.30 -8.08 -13.92
N VAL A 24 -0.34 -9.22 -13.64
CA VAL A 24 -0.42 -9.79 -12.28
C VAL A 24 0.97 -10.15 -11.75
N ARG A 25 1.81 -10.80 -12.57
CA ARG A 25 3.19 -11.15 -12.20
C ARG A 25 3.99 -9.91 -11.81
N LEU A 26 3.95 -8.85 -12.61
CA LEU A 26 4.65 -7.60 -12.34
C LEU A 26 4.12 -6.91 -11.07
N PHE A 27 2.81 -6.91 -10.86
CA PHE A 27 2.21 -6.37 -9.64
C PHE A 27 2.71 -7.10 -8.38
N VAL A 28 2.70 -8.43 -8.42
CA VAL A 28 3.19 -9.26 -7.30
C VAL A 28 4.68 -8.99 -7.03
N GLN A 29 5.50 -8.88 -8.08
CA GLN A 29 6.91 -8.53 -7.93
C GLN A 29 7.12 -7.12 -7.35
N ALA A 30 6.33 -6.13 -7.80
CA ALA A 30 6.40 -4.78 -7.28
C ALA A 30 6.01 -4.73 -5.79
N ARG A 31 4.93 -5.42 -5.41
CA ARG A 31 4.53 -5.61 -4.01
C ARG A 31 5.68 -6.17 -3.19
N ASP A 32 6.30 -7.27 -3.61
CA ASP A 32 7.36 -7.92 -2.83
C ASP A 32 8.59 -7.01 -2.66
N LYS A 33 8.98 -6.30 -3.73
CA LYS A 33 10.05 -5.30 -3.67
C LYS A 33 9.72 -4.15 -2.71
N PHE A 34 8.48 -3.68 -2.73
CA PHE A 34 8.03 -2.62 -1.83
C PHE A 34 8.05 -3.07 -0.37
N LEU A 35 7.49 -4.25 -0.08
CA LEU A 35 7.45 -4.79 1.28
C LEU A 35 8.85 -5.04 1.84
N ASP A 36 9.80 -5.50 1.01
CA ASP A 36 11.20 -5.62 1.43
C ASP A 36 11.86 -4.24 1.69
N ALA A 37 11.61 -3.25 0.83
CA ALA A 37 12.10 -1.89 1.05
C ALA A 37 11.52 -1.27 2.33
N LEU A 38 10.22 -1.45 2.56
CA LEU A 38 9.53 -1.01 3.77
C LEU A 38 10.09 -1.68 5.02
N GLY A 39 10.25 -3.01 5.00
CA GLY A 39 10.88 -3.75 6.09
C GLY A 39 12.30 -3.26 6.40
N ARG A 40 13.10 -2.95 5.36
CA ARG A 40 14.44 -2.37 5.54
C ARG A 40 14.38 -0.97 6.15
N ARG A 41 13.44 -0.11 5.73
CA ARG A 41 13.27 1.25 6.28
C ARG A 41 12.87 1.19 7.76
N LEU A 42 11.86 0.39 8.10
CA LEU A 42 11.39 0.20 9.48
C LEU A 42 12.53 -0.23 10.41
N ARG A 43 13.33 -1.22 9.99
CA ARG A 43 14.50 -1.68 10.77
C ARG A 43 15.54 -0.59 10.99
N ARG A 44 15.83 0.24 9.98
CA ARG A 44 16.80 1.34 10.11
C ARG A 44 16.34 2.43 11.08
N GLN A 45 15.03 2.63 11.18
CA GLN A 45 14.43 3.63 12.06
C GLN A 45 14.08 3.07 13.45
N GLY A 46 14.45 1.81 13.74
CA GLY A 46 14.17 1.19 15.04
C GLY A 46 12.70 0.79 15.26
N HIS A 47 11.86 0.88 14.22
CA HIS A 47 10.49 0.37 14.28
C HIS A 47 10.53 -1.17 14.18
N LEU A 48 10.48 -1.81 15.35
CA LEU A 48 10.43 -3.27 15.49
C LEU A 48 8.99 -3.82 15.53
N GLY A 49 8.00 -2.96 15.34
CA GLY A 49 6.58 -3.29 15.43
C GLY A 49 6.13 -4.33 14.39
N ALA A 50 4.96 -4.91 14.66
CA ALA A 50 4.31 -5.84 13.74
C ALA A 50 3.70 -5.06 12.57
N TRP A 51 3.85 -5.59 11.36
CA TRP A 51 3.12 -5.13 10.19
C TRP A 51 2.37 -6.28 9.54
N PHE A 52 1.20 -5.98 9.01
CA PHE A 52 0.37 -6.93 8.28
C PHE A 52 0.00 -6.32 6.94
N TRP A 53 -0.09 -7.15 5.90
CA TRP A 53 -0.60 -6.70 4.62
C TRP A 53 -1.58 -7.70 4.04
N PHE A 54 -2.50 -7.21 3.22
CA PHE A 54 -3.41 -8.04 2.46
C PHE A 54 -3.72 -7.41 1.10
N LEU A 55 -4.10 -8.27 0.16
CA LEU A 55 -4.42 -7.91 -1.21
C LEU A 55 -5.95 -7.85 -1.33
N GLU A 56 -6.47 -6.72 -1.81
CA GLU A 56 -7.90 -6.56 -2.09
C GLU A 56 -8.06 -6.25 -3.58
N PHE A 57 -8.92 -7.00 -4.27
CA PHE A 57 -9.34 -6.64 -5.61
C PHE A 57 -10.65 -5.88 -5.51
N GLN A 58 -10.65 -4.58 -5.82
CA GLN A 58 -11.88 -3.80 -5.72
C GLN A 58 -12.75 -4.07 -6.96
N GLU A 59 -13.84 -4.82 -6.80
CA GLU A 59 -14.81 -5.12 -7.88
C GLU A 59 -15.25 -3.86 -8.64
N LYS A 60 -15.41 -2.73 -7.95
CA LYS A 60 -15.84 -1.46 -8.56
C LYS A 60 -14.73 -0.70 -9.31
N ARG A 61 -13.47 -0.98 -8.99
CA ARG A 61 -12.30 -0.28 -9.57
C ARG A 61 -11.44 -1.17 -10.45
N GLN A 62 -11.75 -2.46 -10.51
CA GLN A 62 -11.07 -3.48 -11.32
C GLN A 62 -9.53 -3.51 -11.16
N ALA A 63 -9.00 -2.96 -10.07
CA ALA A 63 -7.57 -2.83 -9.83
C ALA A 63 -7.16 -3.51 -8.52
N PRO A 64 -5.93 -4.06 -8.46
CA PRO A 64 -5.39 -4.64 -7.24
C PRO A 64 -4.91 -3.55 -6.26
N HIS A 65 -5.25 -3.74 -4.99
CA HIS A 65 -4.83 -2.87 -3.89
C HIS A 65 -4.00 -3.67 -2.88
N VAL A 66 -2.98 -3.04 -2.31
CA VAL A 66 -2.24 -3.57 -1.15
C VAL A 66 -2.54 -2.70 0.05
N HIS A 67 -3.18 -3.29 1.05
CA HIS A 67 -3.37 -2.66 2.35
C HIS A 67 -2.23 -3.06 3.26
N ILE A 68 -1.62 -2.09 3.94
CA ILE A 68 -0.53 -2.32 4.89
C ILE A 68 -0.88 -1.64 6.22
N LEU A 69 -0.86 -2.43 7.28
CA LEU A 69 -0.97 -1.98 8.66
C LEU A 69 0.43 -1.90 9.24
N LEU A 70 0.80 -0.71 9.70
CA LEU A 70 2.07 -0.43 10.35
C LEU A 70 1.80 0.12 11.74
N ASP A 71 2.64 -0.29 12.69
CA ASP A 71 2.79 0.38 13.97
C ASP A 71 4.03 1.28 13.92
N LEU A 72 3.80 2.59 13.97
CA LEU A 72 4.82 3.63 13.98
C LEU A 72 4.76 4.45 15.29
N GLY A 73 4.08 3.94 16.32
CA GLY A 73 3.71 4.69 17.52
C GLY A 73 2.33 5.34 17.43
N ASP A 74 1.94 6.04 18.50
CA ASP A 74 0.59 6.58 18.66
C ASP A 74 0.27 7.73 17.69
N TYR A 75 1.27 8.56 17.41
CA TYR A 75 1.15 9.76 16.57
C TYR A 75 2.46 10.05 15.84
N LEU A 76 2.34 10.40 14.56
CA LEU A 76 3.46 10.95 13.78
C LEU A 76 3.36 12.48 13.72
N PRO A 77 4.41 13.22 14.15
CA PRO A 77 4.54 14.64 13.86
C PRO A 77 4.41 14.93 12.35
N ASP A 78 3.99 16.15 12.01
CA ASP A 78 3.65 16.53 10.62
C ASP A 78 4.84 16.35 9.66
N GLU A 79 6.05 16.66 10.13
CA GLU A 79 7.30 16.46 9.36
C GLU A 79 7.56 14.97 9.11
N GLU A 80 7.50 14.14 10.15
CA GLU A 80 7.68 12.68 10.02
C GLU A 80 6.60 12.05 9.13
N TYR A 81 5.35 12.50 9.28
CA TYR A 81 4.25 12.08 8.43
C TYR A 81 4.52 12.39 6.96
N GLN A 82 4.99 13.61 6.65
CA GLN A 82 5.29 14.01 5.28
C GLN A 82 6.47 13.22 4.71
N GLU A 83 7.53 13.01 5.50
CA GLU A 83 8.67 12.17 5.10
C GLU A 83 8.24 10.73 4.78
N TRP A 84 7.37 10.15 5.60
CA TRP A 84 6.79 8.84 5.33
C TRP A 84 5.94 8.86 4.06
N ALA A 85 5.08 9.87 3.90
CA ALA A 85 4.20 9.96 2.76
C ALA A 85 4.95 10.09 1.43
N ASP A 86 5.97 10.95 1.39
CA ASP A 86 6.83 11.16 0.23
C ASP A 86 7.61 9.89 -0.09
N TRP A 87 8.19 9.24 0.92
CA TRP A 87 8.94 8.01 0.72
C TRP A 87 8.05 6.88 0.21
N LEU A 88 6.87 6.68 0.80
CA LEU A 88 5.92 5.62 0.39
C LEU A 88 5.46 5.82 -1.05
N THR A 89 5.16 7.06 -1.44
CA THR A 89 4.74 7.42 -2.79
C THR A 89 5.86 7.20 -3.80
N ALA A 90 7.06 7.69 -3.50
CA ALA A 90 8.22 7.56 -4.37
C ALA A 90 8.62 6.09 -4.54
N GLU A 91 8.68 5.32 -3.45
CA GLU A 91 9.09 3.92 -3.49
C GLU A 91 8.05 3.06 -4.21
N TRP A 92 6.75 3.29 -4.00
CA TRP A 92 5.70 2.54 -4.72
C TRP A 92 5.76 2.82 -6.22
N SER A 93 5.88 4.09 -6.61
CA SER A 93 6.02 4.51 -8.00
C SER A 93 7.28 3.88 -8.64
N ARG A 94 8.39 3.85 -7.91
CA ARG A 94 9.66 3.25 -8.35
C ARG A 94 9.54 1.75 -8.61
N VAL A 95 8.92 0.98 -7.69
CA VAL A 95 8.82 -0.48 -7.87
C VAL A 95 7.81 -0.89 -8.94
N LEU A 96 6.79 -0.06 -9.17
CA LEU A 96 5.81 -0.23 -10.24
C LEU A 96 6.32 0.26 -11.60
N GLY A 97 7.39 1.07 -11.62
CA GLY A 97 7.92 1.66 -12.85
C GLY A 97 6.95 2.65 -13.49
N VAL A 98 6.29 3.48 -12.67
CA VAL A 98 5.33 4.50 -13.10
C VAL A 98 5.71 5.86 -12.48
N PRO A 99 5.43 7.00 -13.14
CA PRO A 99 5.81 8.33 -12.63
C PRO A 99 4.97 8.77 -11.42
N ALA A 100 5.60 9.12 -10.31
CA ALA A 100 4.90 9.61 -9.12
C ALA A 100 3.97 10.81 -9.41
N PRO A 101 2.88 11.01 -8.62
CA PRO A 101 2.54 10.29 -7.40
C PRO A 101 1.57 9.13 -7.62
N TYR A 102 1.96 7.93 -7.20
CA TYR A 102 1.03 6.81 -7.00
C TYR A 102 1.19 6.29 -5.58
N ALA A 103 0.36 6.80 -4.67
CA ALA A 103 -0.02 6.22 -3.39
C ALA A 103 -1.29 6.97 -2.96
N THR A 104 -2.38 6.26 -2.66
CA THR A 104 -3.70 6.88 -2.72
C THR A 104 -4.27 7.24 -1.35
N ARG A 105 -3.83 6.59 -0.25
CA ARG A 105 -4.35 6.87 1.09
C ARG A 105 -3.31 6.62 2.17
N LEU A 106 -2.80 7.73 2.71
CA LEU A 106 -1.78 7.78 3.75
C LEU A 106 -2.24 8.51 5.00
N GLU A 107 -3.40 9.17 4.96
CA GLU A 107 -3.92 10.01 6.04
C GLU A 107 -4.11 9.21 7.34
N ALA A 108 -4.49 7.93 7.20
CA ALA A 108 -4.62 6.99 8.31
C ALA A 108 -3.29 6.49 8.88
N LEU A 109 -2.14 6.96 8.38
CA LEU A 109 -0.81 6.74 8.95
C LEU A 109 -0.53 7.68 10.12
N ARG A 110 -1.14 8.88 10.13
CA ARG A 110 -0.88 9.93 11.12
C ARG A 110 -1.29 9.54 12.54
N HIS A 111 -2.29 8.68 12.67
CA HIS A 111 -2.83 8.24 13.95
C HIS A 111 -2.90 6.72 14.02
N ALA A 112 -2.56 6.15 15.18
CA ALA A 112 -2.78 4.74 15.48
C ALA A 112 -4.28 4.43 15.61
N ASP A 113 -4.98 4.16 14.50
CA ASP A 113 -6.38 3.74 14.52
C ASP A 113 -6.56 2.25 14.20
N PHE A 114 -6.39 1.42 15.24
CA PHE A 114 -6.63 -0.02 15.15
C PHE A 114 -8.10 -0.36 14.85
N ARG A 115 -9.05 0.56 15.12
CA ARG A 115 -10.47 0.35 14.79
C ARG A 115 -10.68 0.34 13.28
N TYR A 116 -9.88 1.09 12.54
CA TYR A 116 -9.91 1.11 11.08
C TYR A 116 -9.47 -0.24 10.50
N ALA A 117 -8.36 -0.79 11.02
CA ALA A 117 -7.88 -2.12 10.68
C ALA A 117 -8.93 -3.20 10.97
N ARG A 118 -9.54 -3.16 12.17
CA ARG A 118 -10.61 -4.08 12.57
C ARG A 118 -11.81 -3.98 11.64
N LYS A 119 -12.28 -2.77 11.33
CA LYS A 119 -13.43 -2.52 10.44
C LYS A 119 -13.20 -3.09 9.03
N TYR A 120 -11.97 -3.01 8.51
CA TYR A 120 -11.62 -3.60 7.23
C TYR A 120 -11.51 -5.13 7.28
N ALA A 121 -10.86 -5.69 8.30
CA ALA A 121 -10.79 -7.14 8.47
C ALA A 121 -12.18 -7.80 8.65
N THR A 122 -13.15 -7.07 9.20
CA THR A 122 -14.53 -7.57 9.41
C THR A 122 -15.48 -7.30 8.24
N LYS A 123 -15.10 -6.48 7.26
CA LYS A 123 -15.94 -6.13 6.11
C LYS A 123 -16.41 -7.34 5.28
N PRO A 124 -15.58 -8.38 5.04
CA PRO A 124 -16.03 -9.59 4.36
C PRO A 124 -17.16 -10.33 5.09
N LYS A 125 -17.22 -10.23 6.43
CA LYS A 125 -18.28 -10.83 7.24
C LYS A 125 -19.60 -10.06 7.25
N GLN A 126 -19.63 -8.83 6.72
CA GLN A 126 -20.82 -7.96 6.67
C GLN A 126 -21.51 -7.95 5.31
N LYS A 127 -20.92 -8.59 4.29
CA LYS A 127 -21.49 -8.70 2.94
C LYS A 127 -22.15 -10.06 2.65
N ASN A 128 -22.20 -10.94 3.65
CA ASN A 128 -22.98 -12.17 3.67
C ASN A 128 -24.13 -12.03 4.68
#